data_AF-A0A3N5IHR0-F1
#
_entry.id   AF-A0A3N5IHR0-F1
#
_cell.length_a   1.000
_cell.length_b   1.000
_cell.length_c   1.000
_cell.angle_alpha   90.00
_cell.angle_beta   90.00
_cell.angle_gamma   90.00
#
_symmetry.space_group_name_H-M   'P 1'
#
loop_
_entity.id
_entity.type
_entity.pdbx_description
1 polymer ?
#
loop_
_entity_poly.entity_id
_entity_poly.type
_entity_poly.pdbx_seq_one_letter_code
_entity_poly.pdbx_strand_id
1 'polypeptide(L)'
;EFRFDCAWRAPEGQGVANTSQGRIAYGHVVNCAGLHADKIAHQFDVGRQYRILPFRGQFYHLRSESKVQVRGNIYPVPDLRNPFLGVHFTRRPEGEVTVGPSALPLLGREQYRGLTGANVSDGLAMITYLLRLFGGNRDHFRSIAWRELAKISRSGFYREAEGLAVGFEPGDLLPGKEPGIRAQLVDTMKAELLSDFVIEPGLRSTHVLNAVSPAFTSSVPFADHVVSLIKSE
;
A
#
# COMPACT_ATOMS: atom_id res chain seq x y z
N GLU A 1 4.34 -26.81 -2.27
CA GLU A 1 5.58 -26.54 -3.03
C GLU A 1 5.70 -25.03 -3.20
N PHE A 2 6.89 -24.45 -3.01
CA PHE A 2 7.14 -23.03 -3.32
C PHE A 2 8.03 -22.96 -4.56
N ARG A 3 7.60 -22.22 -5.58
CA ARG A 3 8.36 -21.98 -6.81
C ARG A 3 8.76 -20.51 -6.88
N PHE A 4 10.01 -20.22 -6.55
CA PHE A 4 10.59 -18.89 -6.71
C PHE A 4 10.95 -18.63 -8.17
N ASP A 5 11.08 -17.36 -8.56
CA ASP A 5 11.35 -16.91 -9.94
C ASP A 5 10.32 -17.42 -10.98
N CYS A 6 9.11 -17.72 -10.50
CA CYS A 6 7.99 -18.24 -11.27
C CYS A 6 6.87 -17.21 -11.32
N ALA A 7 7.02 -16.21 -12.20
CA ALA A 7 6.08 -15.11 -12.32
C ALA A 7 4.81 -15.56 -13.07
N TRP A 8 3.64 -15.24 -12.52
CA TRP A 8 2.37 -15.36 -13.22
C TRP A 8 2.34 -14.46 -14.46
N ARG A 9 1.89 -14.98 -15.60
CA ARG A 9 1.70 -14.21 -16.84
C ARG A 9 0.23 -14.05 -17.19
N ALA A 10 -0.49 -15.15 -17.31
CA ALA A 10 -1.91 -15.17 -17.68
C ALA A 10 -2.56 -16.51 -17.33
N PRO A 11 -3.89 -16.56 -17.15
CA PRO A 11 -4.64 -17.81 -17.19
C PRO A 11 -4.69 -18.35 -18.63
N GLU A 12 -4.72 -19.67 -18.77
CA GLU A 12 -4.89 -20.37 -20.04
C GLU A 12 -6.05 -21.37 -19.91
N GLY A 13 -7.20 -21.04 -20.50
CA GLY A 13 -8.43 -21.82 -20.33
C GLY A 13 -8.87 -21.87 -18.86
N GLN A 14 -9.48 -22.98 -18.46
CA GLN A 14 -9.92 -23.19 -17.07
C GLN A 14 -8.95 -24.16 -16.37
N GLY A 15 -8.16 -23.64 -15.43
CA GLY A 15 -7.30 -24.48 -14.59
C GLY A 15 -5.86 -24.66 -15.07
N VAL A 16 -5.35 -23.79 -15.96
CA VAL A 16 -3.92 -23.73 -16.26
C VAL A 16 -3.42 -22.30 -16.11
N ALA A 17 -2.28 -22.15 -15.43
CA ALA A 17 -1.55 -20.91 -15.24
C ALA A 17 -0.34 -20.91 -16.18
N ASN A 18 -0.23 -19.88 -17.02
CA ASN A 18 0.99 -19.61 -17.77
C ASN A 18 1.95 -18.78 -16.90
N THR A 19 3.16 -19.28 -16.70
CA THR A 19 4.18 -18.66 -15.84
C THR A 19 5.49 -18.45 -16.58
N SER A 20 6.47 -17.77 -15.96
CA SER A 20 7.82 -17.67 -16.52
C SER A 20 8.57 -19.01 -16.61
N GLN A 21 8.14 -20.02 -15.85
CA GLN A 21 8.78 -21.36 -15.84
C GLN A 21 7.91 -22.44 -16.51
N GLY A 22 6.91 -22.03 -17.30
CA GLY A 22 6.02 -22.93 -18.03
C GLY A 22 4.61 -23.00 -17.45
N ARG A 23 3.89 -24.07 -17.77
CA ARG A 23 2.46 -24.23 -17.46
C ARG A 23 2.28 -24.98 -16.15
N ILE A 24 1.36 -24.50 -15.31
CA ILE A 24 1.00 -25.15 -14.04
C ILE A 24 -0.51 -25.36 -14.03
N ALA A 25 -0.95 -26.62 -13.90
CA ALA A 25 -2.37 -26.93 -13.74
C ALA A 25 -2.83 -26.65 -12.30
N TYR A 26 -4.05 -26.13 -12.14
CA TYR A 26 -4.64 -25.84 -10.84
C TYR A 26 -6.13 -26.19 -10.76
N GLY A 27 -6.57 -26.56 -9.56
CA GLY A 27 -7.98 -26.74 -9.21
C GLY A 27 -8.68 -25.39 -9.01
N HIS A 28 -8.06 -24.54 -8.20
CA HIS A 28 -8.51 -23.19 -7.85
C HIS A 28 -7.29 -22.27 -7.69
N VAL A 29 -7.41 -20.99 -8.02
CA VAL A 29 -6.34 -19.99 -7.84
C VAL A 29 -6.72 -18.95 -6.80
N VAL A 30 -5.83 -18.68 -5.84
CA VAL A 30 -5.98 -17.57 -4.89
C VAL A 30 -4.96 -16.50 -5.25
N ASN A 31 -5.44 -15.35 -5.72
CA ASN A 31 -4.61 -14.22 -6.09
C ASN A 31 -4.36 -13.32 -4.87
N CYS A 32 -3.13 -13.40 -4.34
CA CYS A 32 -2.63 -12.55 -3.26
C CYS A 32 -1.44 -11.69 -3.73
N ALA A 33 -1.44 -11.24 -4.98
CA ALA A 33 -0.27 -10.61 -5.63
C ALA A 33 0.01 -9.15 -5.21
N GLY A 34 -0.51 -8.71 -4.06
CA GLY A 34 -0.27 -7.38 -3.49
C GLY A 34 -0.48 -6.26 -4.51
N LEU A 35 0.59 -5.53 -4.84
CA LEU A 35 0.56 -4.42 -5.79
C LEU A 35 -0.04 -4.78 -7.15
N HIS A 36 0.08 -6.03 -7.59
CA HIS A 36 -0.39 -6.50 -8.90
C HIS A 36 -1.74 -7.25 -8.85
N ALA A 37 -2.40 -7.29 -7.70
CA ALA A 37 -3.61 -8.11 -7.51
C ALA A 37 -4.75 -7.69 -8.45
N ASP A 38 -4.97 -6.39 -8.66
CA ASP A 38 -6.00 -5.88 -9.58
C ASP A 38 -5.77 -6.34 -11.02
N LYS A 39 -4.53 -6.22 -11.52
CA LYS A 39 -4.16 -6.65 -12.87
C LYS A 39 -4.42 -8.14 -13.09
N ILE A 40 -4.08 -8.99 -12.11
CA ILE A 40 -4.34 -10.43 -12.21
C ILE A 40 -5.84 -10.69 -12.16
N ALA A 41 -6.60 -10.05 -11.27
CA ALA A 41 -8.06 -10.22 -11.21
C ALA A 41 -8.76 -9.81 -12.51
N HIS A 42 -8.30 -8.75 -13.16
CA HIS A 42 -8.83 -8.31 -14.46
C HIS A 42 -8.64 -9.37 -15.56
N GLN A 43 -7.62 -10.23 -15.48
CA GLN A 43 -7.44 -11.35 -16.42
C GLN A 43 -8.51 -12.45 -16.25
N PHE A 44 -9.21 -12.46 -15.12
CA PHE A 44 -10.36 -13.33 -14.84
C PHE A 44 -11.69 -12.59 -14.98
N ASP A 45 -11.68 -11.37 -15.53
CA ASP A 45 -12.84 -10.47 -15.63
C ASP A 45 -13.46 -10.05 -14.28
N VAL A 46 -12.68 -10.16 -13.20
CA VAL A 46 -13.10 -9.83 -11.84
C VAL A 46 -12.61 -8.42 -11.45
N GLY A 47 -13.46 -7.63 -10.78
CA GLY A 47 -13.04 -6.38 -10.14
C GLY A 47 -12.58 -5.27 -11.10
N ARG A 48 -13.12 -5.21 -12.32
CA ARG A 48 -12.74 -4.23 -13.37
C ARG A 48 -12.93 -2.77 -12.94
N GLN A 49 -13.81 -2.49 -11.97
CA GLN A 49 -13.99 -1.17 -11.38
C GLN A 49 -12.85 -0.77 -10.42
N TYR A 50 -12.09 -1.75 -9.93
CA TYR A 50 -11.01 -1.51 -8.97
C TYR A 50 -9.66 -1.32 -9.67
N ARG A 51 -8.87 -0.41 -9.09
CA ARG A 51 -7.49 -0.18 -9.51
C ARG A 51 -6.60 -0.03 -8.29
N ILE A 52 -5.41 -0.62 -8.33
CA ILE A 52 -4.38 -0.36 -7.32
C ILE A 52 -3.55 0.84 -7.76
N LEU A 53 -3.49 1.83 -6.87
CA LEU A 53 -2.65 3.01 -6.99
C LEU A 53 -1.49 2.91 -6.00
N PRO A 54 -0.23 3.00 -6.47
CA PRO A 54 0.93 2.86 -5.59
C PRO A 54 1.19 4.17 -4.81
N PHE A 55 1.31 4.05 -3.48
CA PHE A 55 1.73 5.15 -2.61
C PHE A 55 3.02 4.80 -1.88
N ARG A 56 4.03 5.66 -2.00
CA ARG A 56 5.30 5.52 -1.29
C ARG A 56 5.17 5.98 0.15
N GLY A 57 5.51 5.09 1.07
CA GLY A 57 5.76 5.40 2.47
C GLY A 57 7.21 5.73 2.71
N GLN A 58 7.53 7.00 2.96
CA GLN A 58 8.88 7.39 3.37
C GLN A 58 9.02 7.34 4.89
N PHE A 59 10.08 6.66 5.35
CA PHE A 59 10.46 6.58 6.75
C PHE A 59 11.82 7.22 6.99
N TYR A 60 12.03 7.68 8.21
CA TYR A 60 13.31 8.12 8.75
C TYR A 60 13.67 7.25 9.96
N HIS A 61 14.96 7.17 10.27
CA HIS A 61 15.42 6.62 11.54
C HIS A 61 15.58 7.73 12.57
N LEU A 62 15.20 7.43 13.81
CA LEU A 62 15.58 8.27 14.93
C LEU A 62 17.07 8.04 15.23
N ARG A 63 17.83 9.12 15.35
CA ARG A 63 19.22 9.10 15.79
C ARG A 63 19.35 8.39 17.15
N SER A 64 20.34 7.51 17.28
CA SER A 64 20.63 6.78 18.51
C SER A 64 20.93 7.68 19.71
N GLU A 65 21.57 8.82 19.48
CA GLU A 65 21.91 9.82 20.51
C GLU A 65 20.78 10.85 20.76
N SER A 66 19.60 10.67 20.16
CA SER A 66 18.48 11.58 20.41
C SER A 66 18.09 11.57 21.90
N LYS A 67 17.68 12.74 22.40
CA LYS A 67 17.14 12.88 23.76
C LYS A 67 15.73 12.27 23.89
N VAL A 68 15.08 11.94 22.77
CA VAL A 68 13.73 11.38 22.75
C VAL A 68 13.74 9.93 23.21
N GLN A 69 13.09 9.65 24.33
CA GLN A 69 12.92 8.30 24.83
C GLN A 69 11.61 7.67 24.35
N VAL A 70 11.68 6.92 23.25
CA VAL A 70 10.53 6.16 22.73
C VAL A 70 10.50 4.77 23.37
N ARG A 71 9.48 4.49 24.20
CA ARG A 71 9.29 3.18 24.87
C ARG A 71 8.21 2.30 24.24
N GLY A 72 7.51 2.81 23.23
CA GLY A 72 6.45 2.13 22.49
C GLY A 72 6.09 2.91 21.23
N ASN A 73 5.05 2.49 20.53
CA ASN A 73 4.60 3.23 19.35
C ASN A 73 3.88 4.53 19.77
N ILE A 74 4.15 5.63 19.08
CA ILE A 74 3.54 6.95 19.35
C ILE A 74 2.82 7.40 18.09
N TYR A 75 1.50 7.52 18.16
CA TYR A 75 0.65 7.93 17.05
C TYR A 75 0.00 9.29 17.32
N PRO A 76 -0.22 10.11 16.29
CA PRO A 76 -1.11 11.25 16.40
C PRO A 76 -2.54 10.80 16.64
N VAL A 77 -3.37 11.68 17.18
CA VAL A 77 -4.82 11.49 17.18
C VAL A 77 -5.30 11.43 15.73
N PRO A 78 -6.07 10.41 15.30
CA PRO A 78 -6.53 10.30 13.93
C PRO A 78 -7.39 11.51 13.49
N ASP A 79 -7.08 12.08 12.32
CA ASP A 79 -7.94 13.03 11.62
C ASP A 79 -8.86 12.23 10.68
N LEU A 80 -10.16 12.17 10.98
CA LEU A 80 -11.13 11.42 10.17
C LEU A 80 -11.26 11.91 8.73
N ARG A 81 -10.79 13.12 8.43
CA ARG A 81 -10.74 13.65 7.06
C ARG A 81 -9.54 13.10 6.29
N ASN A 82 -8.50 12.62 6.98
CA ASN A 82 -7.32 12.05 6.36
C ASN A 82 -7.47 10.53 6.24
N PRO A 83 -7.43 9.94 5.04
CA PRO A 83 -7.43 8.49 4.89
C PRO A 83 -6.14 7.84 5.40
N PHE A 84 -5.11 8.64 5.71
CA PHE A 84 -3.82 8.18 6.25
C PHE A 84 -3.67 8.57 7.72
N LEU A 85 -3.00 7.69 8.48
CA LEU A 85 -2.77 7.86 9.91
C LEU A 85 -1.85 9.05 10.25
N GLY A 86 -1.00 9.47 9.30
CA GLY A 86 0.02 10.49 9.51
C GLY A 86 1.34 9.91 10.04
N VAL A 87 2.30 10.82 10.28
CA VAL A 87 3.63 10.46 10.76
C VAL A 87 3.53 9.96 12.20
N HIS A 88 4.17 8.84 12.49
CA HIS A 88 4.19 8.24 13.83
C HIS A 88 5.56 7.63 14.13
N PHE A 89 5.81 7.33 15.41
CA PHE A 89 7.02 6.65 15.86
C PHE A 89 6.69 5.18 16.08
N THR A 90 7.47 4.30 15.47
CA THR A 90 7.38 2.85 15.66
C THR A 90 8.67 2.35 16.27
N ARG A 91 8.57 1.71 17.43
CA ARG A 91 9.72 1.09 18.11
C ARG A 91 9.81 -0.37 17.72
N ARG A 92 10.91 -0.75 17.07
CA ARG A 92 11.18 -2.14 16.71
C ARG A 92 11.64 -2.94 17.93
N PRO A 93 11.48 -4.27 17.92
CA PRO A 93 11.95 -5.13 19.02
C PRO A 93 13.44 -4.93 19.35
N GLU A 94 14.26 -4.64 18.34
CA GLU A 94 15.71 -4.40 18.48
C GLU A 94 16.04 -3.03 19.11
N GLY A 95 15.03 -2.20 19.38
CA GLY A 95 15.18 -0.86 19.97
C GLY A 95 15.31 0.27 18.95
N GLU A 96 15.54 -0.04 17.67
CA GLU A 96 15.53 0.94 16.58
C GLU A 96 14.15 1.60 16.46
N VAL A 97 14.13 2.93 16.29
CA VAL A 97 12.89 3.70 16.14
C VAL A 97 12.82 4.26 14.72
N THR A 98 11.70 4.00 14.06
CA THR A 98 11.38 4.59 12.74
C THR A 98 10.30 5.64 12.87
N VAL A 99 10.44 6.74 12.15
CA VAL A 99 9.48 7.85 12.08
C VAL A 99 8.87 7.89 10.69
N GLY A 100 7.55 7.83 10.57
CA GLY A 100 6.83 7.84 9.28
C GLY A 100 5.49 7.11 9.34
N PRO A 101 4.89 6.75 8.19
CA PRO A 101 5.28 7.16 6.85
C PRO A 101 4.59 8.45 6.38
N SER A 102 5.12 9.07 5.32
CA SER A 102 4.33 9.94 4.41
C SER A 102 3.50 9.11 3.41
N ALA A 103 2.61 9.74 2.65
CA ALA A 103 1.83 9.06 1.61
C ALA A 103 1.94 9.78 0.26
N LEU A 104 3.00 9.46 -0.50
CA LEU A 104 3.26 10.11 -1.79
C LEU A 104 2.81 9.23 -2.95
N PRO A 105 2.00 9.74 -3.91
CA PRO A 105 1.61 8.97 -5.08
C PRO A 105 2.82 8.65 -5.97
N LEU A 106 2.86 7.44 -6.53
CA LEU A 106 3.87 6.98 -7.47
C LEU A 106 3.28 6.77 -8.87
N LEU A 107 4.15 6.76 -9.89
CA LEU A 107 3.79 6.49 -11.28
C LEU A 107 3.98 5.01 -11.66
N GLY A 108 4.37 4.17 -10.71
CA GLY A 108 4.57 2.74 -10.94
C GLY A 108 4.56 1.94 -9.66
N ARG A 109 4.13 0.68 -9.76
CA ARG A 109 4.00 -0.24 -8.63
C ARG A 109 5.34 -0.59 -7.98
N GLU A 110 6.42 -0.61 -8.76
CA GLU A 110 7.76 -1.00 -8.32
C GLU A 110 8.72 0.21 -8.27
N GLN A 111 8.19 1.43 -8.12
CA GLN A 111 8.97 2.67 -8.18
C GLN A 111 9.69 2.99 -6.85
N TYR A 112 10.64 2.15 -6.45
CA TYR A 112 11.38 2.30 -5.18
C TYR A 112 12.46 3.40 -5.22
N ARG A 113 13.06 3.65 -6.39
CA ARG A 113 14.17 4.59 -6.57
C ARG A 113 14.01 5.43 -7.84
N GLY A 114 14.00 6.76 -7.69
CA GLY A 114 13.88 7.69 -8.81
C GLY A 114 12.65 7.39 -9.69
N LEU A 115 12.87 7.28 -11.00
CA LEU A 115 11.87 6.87 -11.99
C LEU A 115 11.95 5.38 -12.37
N THR A 116 12.91 4.63 -11.81
CA THR A 116 13.03 3.18 -12.07
C THR A 116 11.79 2.48 -11.52
N GLY A 117 11.11 1.70 -12.36
CA GLY A 117 9.85 1.03 -12.00
C GLY A 117 8.59 1.86 -12.29
N ALA A 118 8.73 3.08 -12.80
CA ALA A 118 7.59 3.85 -13.33
C ALA A 118 6.98 3.15 -14.56
N ASN A 119 5.67 3.24 -14.71
CA ASN A 119 4.94 2.63 -15.82
C ASN A 119 3.88 3.59 -16.38
N VAL A 120 3.76 3.69 -17.70
CA VAL A 120 2.82 4.63 -18.33
C VAL A 120 1.37 4.36 -17.94
N SER A 121 0.94 3.09 -17.89
CA SER A 121 -0.44 2.74 -17.51
C SER A 121 -0.73 3.12 -16.06
N ASP A 122 0.24 2.96 -15.17
CA ASP A 122 0.08 3.25 -13.75
C ASP A 122 0.15 4.75 -13.46
N GLY A 123 1.08 5.45 -14.11
CA GLY A 123 1.16 6.90 -14.09
C GLY A 123 -0.10 7.56 -14.62
N LEU A 124 -0.64 7.08 -15.75
CA LEU A 124 -1.89 7.61 -16.30
C LEU A 124 -3.06 7.36 -15.34
N ALA A 125 -3.20 6.14 -14.81
CA ALA A 125 -4.25 5.83 -13.84
C ALA A 125 -4.16 6.71 -12.59
N MET A 126 -2.95 6.92 -12.06
CA MET A 126 -2.70 7.80 -10.92
C MET A 126 -3.09 9.25 -11.26
N ILE A 127 -2.59 9.82 -12.36
CA ILE A 127 -2.86 11.20 -12.76
C ILE A 127 -4.36 11.42 -12.97
N THR A 128 -5.04 10.53 -13.71
CA THR A 128 -6.50 10.62 -13.93
C THR A 128 -7.26 10.59 -12.61
N TYR A 129 -6.87 9.73 -11.67
CA TYR A 129 -7.49 9.65 -10.35
C TYR A 129 -7.29 10.95 -9.55
N LEU A 130 -6.05 11.45 -9.47
CA LEU A 130 -5.74 12.69 -8.74
C LEU A 130 -6.46 13.90 -9.35
N LEU A 131 -6.55 14.00 -10.69
CA LEU A 131 -7.29 15.08 -11.37
C LEU A 131 -8.78 15.03 -11.04
N ARG A 132 -9.38 13.83 -10.98
CA ARG A 132 -10.78 13.66 -10.62
C ARG A 132 -11.05 14.08 -9.17
N LEU A 133 -10.20 13.69 -8.22
CA LEU A 133 -10.30 14.13 -6.84
C LEU A 133 -10.08 15.63 -6.68
N PHE A 134 -9.09 16.18 -7.39
CA PHE A 134 -8.76 17.60 -7.35
C PHE A 134 -9.90 18.46 -7.93
N GLY A 135 -10.49 18.03 -9.05
CA GLY A 135 -11.63 18.71 -9.69
C GLY A 135 -12.87 18.73 -8.79
N GLY A 136 -13.21 17.59 -8.18
CA GLY A 136 -14.35 17.48 -7.27
C GLY A 136 -14.11 18.05 -5.86
N ASN A 137 -12.85 18.29 -5.47
CA ASN A 137 -12.41 18.57 -4.09
C ASN A 137 -13.09 17.66 -3.03
N ARG A 138 -13.36 16.41 -3.41
CA ARG A 138 -13.97 15.44 -2.51
C ARG A 138 -13.08 15.23 -1.31
N ASP A 139 -13.70 15.13 -0.14
CA ASP A 139 -13.03 14.84 1.14
C ASP A 139 -11.83 15.76 1.45
N HIS A 140 -11.91 17.04 1.05
CA HIS A 140 -10.85 18.03 1.26
C HIS A 140 -9.50 17.65 0.63
N PHE A 141 -9.53 16.82 -0.42
CA PHE A 141 -8.35 16.25 -1.08
C PHE A 141 -7.25 17.29 -1.39
N ARG A 142 -7.61 18.51 -1.81
CA ARG A 142 -6.62 19.57 -2.09
C ARG A 142 -5.75 19.88 -0.86
N SER A 143 -6.37 20.03 0.31
CA SER A 143 -5.65 20.32 1.55
C SER A 143 -4.77 19.15 2.00
N ILE A 144 -5.28 17.92 1.84
CA ILE A 144 -4.54 16.69 2.16
C ILE A 144 -3.32 16.55 1.25
N ALA A 145 -3.50 16.78 -0.05
CA ALA A 145 -2.41 16.75 -1.02
C ALA A 145 -1.31 17.76 -0.67
N TRP A 146 -1.67 19.01 -0.30
CA TRP A 146 -0.68 20.00 0.13
C TRP A 146 0.09 19.57 1.38
N ARG A 147 -0.60 18.98 2.38
CA ARG A 147 0.03 18.46 3.58
C ARG A 147 1.00 17.32 3.27
N GLU A 148 0.63 16.39 2.39
CA GLU A 148 1.51 15.30 1.97
C GLU A 148 2.70 15.80 1.15
N LEU A 149 2.52 16.79 0.27
CA LEU A 149 3.62 17.40 -0.49
C LEU A 149 4.66 18.08 0.41
N ALA A 150 4.24 18.72 1.51
CA ALA A 150 5.17 19.31 2.46
C ALA A 150 6.14 18.25 3.06
N LYS A 151 5.67 17.00 3.23
CA LYS A 151 6.45 15.88 3.78
C LYS A 151 7.50 15.32 2.82
N ILE A 152 7.53 15.75 1.56
CA ILE A 152 8.63 15.46 0.64
C ILE A 152 9.92 16.08 1.19
N SER A 153 9.82 17.28 1.76
CA SER A 153 10.96 17.92 2.41
C SER A 153 11.16 17.36 3.82
N ARG A 154 12.43 17.22 4.25
CA ARG A 154 12.76 16.81 5.62
C ARG A 154 12.18 17.77 6.66
N SER A 155 12.15 19.08 6.37
CA SER A 155 11.60 20.10 7.26
C SER A 155 10.08 19.99 7.41
N GLY A 156 9.34 19.80 6.32
CA GLY A 156 7.89 19.61 6.37
C GLY A 156 7.51 18.29 7.03
N PHE A 157 8.31 17.23 6.83
CA PHE A 157 8.14 15.98 7.55
C PHE A 157 8.34 16.14 9.07
N TYR A 158 9.40 16.85 9.46
CA TYR A 158 9.70 17.15 10.87
C TYR A 158 8.56 17.90 11.55
N ARG A 159 7.98 18.92 10.91
CA ARG A 159 6.85 19.71 11.46
C ARG A 159 5.63 18.87 11.80
N GLU A 160 5.40 17.78 11.09
CA GLU A 160 4.28 16.88 11.41
C GLU A 160 4.59 15.93 12.58
N ALA A 161 5.88 15.67 12.83
CA ALA A 161 6.34 14.77 13.89
C ALA A 161 6.69 15.48 15.20
N GLU A 162 7.05 16.77 15.18
CA GLU A 162 7.59 17.51 16.33
C GLU A 162 6.63 17.57 17.53
N GLY A 163 5.32 17.59 17.28
CA GLY A 163 4.32 17.59 18.34
C GLY A 163 4.14 16.25 19.06
N LEU A 164 4.73 15.16 18.55
CA LEU A 164 4.52 13.81 19.10
C LEU A 164 5.52 13.42 20.18
N ALA A 165 6.68 14.11 20.25
CA ALA A 165 7.76 13.72 21.13
C ALA A 165 8.48 14.94 21.72
N VAL A 166 8.58 14.97 23.05
CA VAL A 166 9.27 16.02 23.80
C VAL A 166 10.78 15.94 23.52
N GLY A 167 11.38 17.07 23.13
CA GLY A 167 12.82 17.17 22.88
C GLY A 167 13.26 16.58 21.54
N PHE A 168 12.33 16.32 20.62
CA PHE A 168 12.64 15.90 19.26
C PHE A 168 13.18 17.09 18.45
N GLU A 169 14.35 16.92 17.84
CA GLU A 169 15.01 17.98 17.08
C GLU A 169 15.14 17.58 15.58
N PRO A 170 15.22 18.54 14.64
CA PRO A 170 15.35 18.23 13.21
C PRO A 170 16.55 17.35 12.88
N GLY A 171 17.63 17.47 13.67
CA GLY A 171 18.86 16.70 13.56
C GLY A 171 18.71 15.22 13.90
N ASP A 172 17.60 14.82 14.54
CA ASP A 172 17.33 13.44 14.94
C ASP A 172 16.79 12.58 13.80
N LEU A 173 16.30 13.18 12.71
CA LEU A 173 15.84 12.46 11.52
C LEU A 173 17.01 12.03 10.64
N LEU A 174 17.43 10.78 10.75
CA LEU A 174 18.39 10.17 9.85
C LEU A 174 17.68 9.51 8.66
N PRO A 175 18.29 9.46 7.46
CA PRO A 175 17.71 8.77 6.31
C PRO A 175 17.28 7.35 6.66
N GLY A 176 16.04 6.99 6.31
CA GLY A 176 15.49 5.64 6.51
C GLY A 176 16.06 4.58 5.57
N LYS A 177 15.75 3.32 5.85
CA LYS A 177 15.83 2.20 4.89
C LYS A 177 14.96 2.44 3.64
N GLU A 178 15.04 1.54 2.67
CA GLU A 178 14.21 1.55 1.47
C GLU A 178 12.73 1.80 1.80
N PRO A 179 12.04 2.67 1.03
CA PRO A 179 10.64 2.97 1.26
C PRO A 179 9.77 1.75 0.94
N GLY A 180 8.65 1.62 1.65
CA GLY A 180 7.59 0.69 1.28
C GLY A 180 6.67 1.31 0.23
N ILE A 181 6.09 0.48 -0.64
CA ILE A 181 5.02 0.90 -1.55
C ILE A 181 3.72 0.24 -1.10
N ARG A 182 2.75 1.05 -0.71
CA ARG A 182 1.41 0.61 -0.35
C ARG A 182 0.59 0.42 -1.61
N ALA A 183 -0.01 -0.76 -1.76
CA ALA A 183 -1.05 -1.04 -2.74
C ALA A 183 -2.38 -0.44 -2.27
N GLN A 184 -2.70 0.79 -2.68
CA GLN A 184 -3.96 1.42 -2.31
C GLN A 184 -5.04 1.08 -3.35
N LEU A 185 -6.02 0.26 -2.97
CA LEU A 185 -7.16 -0.01 -3.83
C LEU A 185 -8.10 1.18 -3.88
N VAL A 186 -8.56 1.53 -5.09
CA VAL A 186 -9.59 2.55 -5.33
C VAL A 186 -10.69 2.00 -6.22
N ASP A 187 -11.93 2.40 -5.95
CA ASP A 187 -13.06 2.25 -6.87
C ASP A 187 -13.02 3.41 -7.86
N THR A 188 -12.68 3.11 -9.11
CA THR A 188 -12.53 4.12 -10.17
C THR A 188 -13.88 4.67 -10.65
N MET A 189 -14.98 3.95 -10.46
CA MET A 189 -16.31 4.40 -10.84
C MET A 189 -16.82 5.42 -9.82
N LYS A 190 -16.67 5.11 -8.54
CA LYS A 190 -17.07 5.99 -7.43
C LYS A 190 -16.03 7.08 -7.13
N ALA A 191 -14.79 6.90 -7.57
CA ALA A 191 -13.63 7.71 -7.18
C ALA A 191 -13.44 7.73 -5.66
N GLU A 192 -13.38 6.53 -5.07
CA GLU A 192 -13.33 6.30 -3.63
C GLU A 192 -12.11 5.43 -3.28
N LEU A 193 -11.46 5.78 -2.17
CA LEU A 193 -10.36 5.00 -1.61
C LEU A 193 -10.91 3.94 -0.67
N LEU A 194 -10.64 2.67 -0.95
CA LEU A 194 -11.16 1.57 -0.14
C LEU A 194 -10.24 1.30 1.06
N SER A 195 -10.83 1.35 2.25
CA SER A 195 -10.16 1.20 3.53
C SER A 195 -10.34 -0.17 4.18
N ASP A 196 -11.34 -0.94 3.75
CA ASP A 196 -11.62 -2.30 4.25
C ASP A 196 -11.01 -3.37 3.33
N PHE A 197 -10.92 -4.61 3.82
CA PHE A 197 -10.51 -5.74 3.00
C PHE A 197 -11.47 -5.97 1.83
N VAL A 198 -10.91 -6.28 0.66
CA VAL A 198 -11.71 -6.57 -0.54
C VAL A 198 -11.27 -7.91 -1.08
N ILE A 199 -12.21 -8.86 -1.07
CA ILE A 199 -12.06 -10.21 -1.61
C ILE A 199 -13.14 -10.39 -2.67
N GLU A 200 -12.72 -10.62 -3.91
CA GLU A 200 -13.63 -10.81 -5.03
C GLU A 200 -13.59 -12.27 -5.52
N PRO A 201 -14.73 -12.96 -5.59
CA PRO A 201 -14.80 -14.31 -6.15
C PRO A 201 -14.80 -14.25 -7.69
N GLY A 202 -14.22 -15.28 -8.31
CA GLY A 202 -14.27 -15.52 -9.75
C GLY A 202 -14.48 -17.00 -10.06
N LEU A 203 -14.58 -17.34 -11.34
CA LEU A 203 -14.67 -18.75 -11.76
C LEU A 203 -13.36 -19.47 -11.38
N ARG A 204 -13.45 -20.47 -10.49
CA ARG A 204 -12.29 -21.23 -9.95
C ARG A 204 -11.15 -20.34 -9.45
N SER A 205 -11.51 -19.15 -8.94
CA SER A 205 -10.57 -18.12 -8.53
C SER A 205 -11.10 -17.28 -7.36
N THR A 206 -10.19 -16.78 -6.54
CA THR A 206 -10.48 -15.84 -5.45
C THR A 206 -9.40 -14.76 -5.45
N HIS A 207 -9.80 -13.50 -5.45
CA HIS A 207 -8.88 -12.37 -5.59
C HIS A 207 -8.89 -11.48 -4.36
N VAL A 208 -7.78 -11.47 -3.63
CA VAL A 208 -7.56 -10.54 -2.51
C VAL A 208 -7.03 -9.24 -3.10
N LEU A 209 -7.92 -8.26 -3.29
CA LEU A 209 -7.62 -6.99 -3.96
C LEU A 209 -7.15 -5.90 -2.99
N ASN A 210 -7.65 -5.93 -1.76
CA ASN A 210 -7.24 -4.99 -0.72
C ASN A 210 -6.87 -5.76 0.54
N ALA A 211 -5.57 -5.92 0.78
CA ALA A 211 -5.02 -6.40 2.05
C ALA A 211 -4.30 -5.23 2.73
N VAL A 212 -5.08 -4.35 3.36
CA VAL A 212 -4.59 -3.11 3.98
C VAL A 212 -4.33 -3.27 5.47
N SER A 213 -3.66 -2.32 6.11
CA SER A 213 -3.44 -2.36 7.56
C SER A 213 -4.77 -2.61 8.30
N PRO A 214 -4.86 -3.61 9.21
CA PRO A 214 -3.76 -4.33 9.87
C PRO A 214 -3.42 -5.73 9.28
N ALA A 215 -3.45 -5.91 7.95
CA ALA A 215 -3.27 -7.21 7.26
C ALA A 215 -2.09 -8.07 7.74
N PHE A 216 -0.95 -7.47 8.10
CA PHE A 216 0.19 -8.22 8.61
C PHE A 216 -0.15 -8.90 9.95
N THR A 217 -0.70 -8.15 10.89
CA THR A 217 -1.12 -8.63 12.21
C THR A 217 -2.28 -9.64 12.10
N SER A 218 -3.23 -9.39 11.19
CA SER A 218 -4.40 -10.26 11.00
C SER A 218 -4.20 -11.34 9.95
N SER A 219 -2.98 -11.61 9.49
CA SER A 219 -2.71 -12.46 8.32
C SER A 219 -3.23 -13.89 8.46
N VAL A 220 -3.05 -14.50 9.64
CA VAL A 220 -3.52 -15.87 9.93
C VAL A 220 -5.06 -15.97 9.92
N PRO A 221 -5.81 -15.22 10.75
CA PRO A 221 -7.28 -15.30 10.72
C PRO A 221 -7.87 -14.80 9.39
N PHE A 222 -7.20 -13.87 8.71
CA PHE A 222 -7.62 -13.42 7.38
C PHE A 222 -7.46 -14.52 6.33
N ALA A 223 -6.41 -15.34 6.41
CA ALA A 223 -6.26 -16.50 5.53
C ALA A 223 -7.37 -17.53 5.75
N ASP A 224 -7.72 -17.84 7.00
CA ASP A 224 -8.86 -18.72 7.33
C ASP A 224 -10.17 -18.18 6.76
N HIS A 225 -10.38 -16.86 6.89
CA HIS A 225 -11.54 -16.19 6.30
C HIS A 225 -11.56 -16.31 4.78
N VAL A 226 -10.45 -16.04 4.08
CA VAL A 226 -10.34 -16.19 2.62
C VAL A 226 -10.65 -17.62 2.20
N VAL A 227 -10.10 -18.62 2.88
CA VAL A 227 -10.35 -20.04 2.59
C VAL A 227 -11.81 -20.40 2.80
N SER A 228 -12.46 -19.88 3.85
CA SER A 228 -13.89 -20.13 4.10
C SER A 228 -14.82 -19.59 3.00
N LEU A 229 -14.37 -18.59 2.24
CA LEU A 229 -15.12 -18.02 1.10
C LEU A 229 -14.92 -18.82 -0.19
N ILE A 230 -13.93 -19.70 -0.26
CA ILE A 230 -13.71 -20.58 -1.40
C ILE A 230 -14.83 -21.64 -1.37
N LYS A 231 -15.85 -21.43 -2.22
CA LYS A 231 -16.93 -22.39 -2.37
C LYS A 231 -16.38 -23.71 -2.89
N SER A 232 -16.64 -24.79 -2.16
CA SER A 232 -16.50 -26.15 -2.68
C SER A 232 -17.61 -26.38 -3.72
N GLU A 233 -17.25 -26.37 -4.99
CA GLU A 233 -18.07 -27.00 -6.04
C GLU A 233 -17.87 -28.51 -6.01
#